data_AF-A0A6M0AN42-F1
#
_entry.id   AF-A0A6M0AN42-F1
#
_cell.length_a   1.000
_cell.length_b   1.000
_cell.length_c   1.000
_cell.angle_alpha   90.00
_cell.angle_beta   90.00
_cell.angle_gamma   90.00
#
_symmetry.space_group_name_H-M   'P 1'
#
loop_
_entity.id
_entity.type
_entity.pdbx_description
1 polymer ?
#
loop_
_entity_poly.entity_id
_entity_poly.type
_entity_poly.pdbx_seq_one_letter_code
_entity_poly.pdbx_strand_id
1 'polypeptide(L)' 'MYHTDPPRPPRETMPTMYDLPSEDPEEPGLPDEFHDFQPQLLRETCQPPNYPREEMFI' A
#
# COMPACT_ATOMS: atom_id res chain seq x y z
N MET A 1 33.34 -14.93 -4.80
CA MET A 1 32.70 -14.07 -5.82
C MET A 1 31.86 -13.06 -5.06
N TYR A 2 32.22 -11.79 -5.10
CA TYR A 2 31.43 -10.74 -4.44
C TYR A 2 30.27 -10.39 -5.37
N HIS A 3 29.03 -10.50 -4.87
CA HIS A 3 27.85 -10.07 -5.60
C HIS A 3 27.85 -8.53 -5.60
N THR A 4 28.09 -7.92 -6.77
CA THR A 4 28.28 -6.47 -6.95
C THR A 4 27.03 -5.74 -7.40
N ASP A 5 25.90 -6.42 -7.57
CA ASP A 5 24.67 -5.76 -8.00
C ASP A 5 24.00 -5.07 -6.80
N PRO A 6 23.83 -3.74 -6.85
CA PRO A 6 23.06 -3.04 -5.84
C PRO A 6 21.61 -3.57 -5.85
N PRO A 7 20.95 -3.67 -4.68
CA PRO A 7 19.57 -4.11 -4.64
C PRO A 7 18.70 -3.14 -5.46
N ARG A 8 17.85 -3.70 -6.30
CA ARG A 8 16.90 -2.93 -7.10
C ARG A 8 15.94 -2.16 -6.18
N PRO A 9 15.42 -1.01 -6.62
CA PRO A 9 14.43 -0.25 -5.86
C PRO A 9 13.26 -1.13 -5.43
N PRO A 10 12.70 -0.94 -4.21
CA PRO A 10 11.54 -1.70 -3.75
C PRO A 10 10.34 -1.62 -4.70
N ARG A 11 10.16 -0.50 -5.40
CA ARG A 11 9.09 -0.32 -6.41
C ARG A 11 9.21 -1.26 -7.61
N GLU A 12 10.39 -1.81 -7.87
CA GLU A 12 10.62 -2.77 -8.97
C GLU A 12 10.59 -4.23 -8.50
N THR A 13 10.61 -4.47 -7.18
CA THR A 13 10.83 -5.81 -6.61
C THR A 13 9.77 -6.25 -5.62
N MET A 14 9.00 -5.31 -5.05
CA MET A 14 7.93 -5.59 -4.10
C MET A 14 6.57 -5.39 -4.78
N PRO A 15 5.60 -6.28 -4.51
CA PRO A 15 4.23 -6.07 -4.98
C PRO A 15 3.68 -4.79 -4.37
N THR A 16 2.95 -4.03 -5.17
CA THR A 16 2.05 -3.00 -4.69
C THR A 16 0.75 -3.64 -4.21
N MET A 17 -0.09 -2.87 -3.54
CA MET A 17 -1.41 -3.35 -3.12
C MET A 17 -2.26 -3.83 -4.32
N TYR A 18 -2.04 -3.25 -5.52
CA TYR A 18 -2.68 -3.70 -6.76
C TYR A 18 -2.19 -5.04 -7.31
N ASP A 19 -1.02 -5.50 -6.86
CA ASP A 19 -0.43 -6.78 -7.30
C ASP A 19 -0.85 -7.95 -6.39
N LEU A 20 -1.57 -7.67 -5.29
CA LEU A 20 -2.06 -8.68 -4.38
C LEU A 20 -3.27 -9.41 -5.00
N PRO A 21 -3.36 -10.75 -4.88
CA PRO A 21 -4.54 -11.47 -5.33
C PRO A 21 -5.76 -11.05 -4.51
N SER A 22 -6.95 -11.00 -5.13
CA SER A 22 -8.18 -10.84 -4.35
C SER A 22 -8.30 -12.00 -3.34
N GLU A 23 -8.85 -11.68 -2.16
CA GLU A 23 -9.22 -12.68 -1.16
C GLU A 23 -10.35 -13.60 -1.67
N ASP A 24 -11.17 -13.11 -2.61
CA ASP A 24 -12.16 -13.89 -3.33
C ASP A 24 -11.69 -14.17 -4.77
N PRO A 25 -11.36 -15.44 -5.12
CA PRO A 25 -10.94 -15.82 -6.47
C PRO A 25 -11.98 -15.52 -7.57
N GLU A 26 -13.25 -15.34 -7.22
CA GLU A 26 -14.34 -15.04 -8.14
C GLU A 26 -14.57 -13.53 -8.32
N GLU A 27 -13.96 -12.69 -7.50
CA GLU A 27 -14.02 -11.25 -7.71
C GLU A 27 -13.31 -10.89 -9.02
N PRO A 28 -13.95 -10.08 -9.89
CA PRO A 28 -13.23 -9.48 -10.99
C PRO A 28 -12.14 -8.62 -10.38
N GLY A 29 -10.87 -9.00 -10.54
CA GLY A 29 -9.69 -8.33 -9.97
C GLY A 29 -9.46 -6.88 -10.43
N LEU A 30 -10.52 -6.21 -10.90
CA LEU A 30 -10.59 -4.77 -10.94
C LEU A 30 -10.72 -4.25 -9.51
N PRO A 31 -10.00 -3.18 -9.15
CA PRO A 31 -10.25 -2.52 -7.89
C PRO A 31 -11.73 -2.12 -7.85
N ASP A 32 -12.45 -2.58 -6.84
CA ASP A 32 -13.76 -2.04 -6.49
C ASP A 32 -13.72 -0.50 -6.41
N GLU A 33 -14.87 0.15 -6.56
CA GLU A 33 -14.95 1.63 -6.46
C GLU A 33 -14.47 2.14 -5.09
N PHE A 34 -14.41 1.27 -4.07
CA PHE A 34 -13.93 1.61 -2.73
C PHE A 34 -12.41 1.71 -2.62
N HIS A 35 -11.64 1.07 -3.50
CA HIS A 35 -10.19 1.19 -3.55
C HIS A 35 -9.74 2.63 -3.84
N ASP A 36 -10.44 3.35 -4.70
CA ASP A 36 -10.16 4.78 -4.95
C ASP A 36 -10.42 5.63 -3.70
N PHE A 37 -11.37 5.22 -2.86
CA PHE A 37 -11.71 5.90 -1.61
C PHE A 37 -10.80 5.51 -0.43
N GLN A 38 -10.09 4.38 -0.47
CA GLN A 38 -9.25 3.91 0.65
C GLN A 38 -8.21 4.93 1.13
N PRO A 39 -7.42 5.61 0.26
CA PRO A 39 -6.46 6.61 0.71
C PRO A 39 -7.13 7.82 1.38
N GLN A 40 -8.26 8.25 0.83
CA GLN A 40 -9.05 9.37 1.35
C GLN A 40 -9.62 9.03 2.73
N LEU A 41 -10.24 7.86 2.87
CA LEU A 41 -10.78 7.36 4.13
C LEU A 41 -9.67 7.22 5.19
N LEU A 42 -8.51 6.67 4.83
CA LEU A 42 -7.38 6.55 5.75
C LEU A 42 -6.90 7.93 6.22
N ARG A 43 -6.77 8.91 5.32
CA ARG A 43 -6.37 10.28 5.68
C ARG A 43 -7.38 10.97 6.60
N GLU A 44 -8.67 10.75 6.39
CA GLU A 44 -9.74 11.38 7.17
C GLU A 44 -9.95 10.73 8.54
N THR A 45 -9.77 9.41 8.62
CA THR A 45 -10.17 8.62 9.81
C THR A 45 -8.99 8.14 10.65
N CYS A 46 -7.76 8.10 10.13
CA CYS A 46 -6.60 7.63 10.88
C CYS A 46 -6.29 8.55 12.07
N GLN A 47 -6.50 8.01 13.28
CA GLN A 47 -6.25 8.68 14.55
C GLN A 47 -5.47 7.72 15.46
N PRO A 48 -4.17 7.53 15.23
CA PRO A 48 -3.36 6.64 16.05
C PRO A 48 -3.30 7.17 17.49
N PRO A 49 -3.53 6.33 18.51
CA PRO A 49 -3.58 6.79 19.91
C PRO A 49 -2.23 7.25 20.45
N ASN A 50 -1.15 6.82 19.82
CA ASN A 50 0.22 7.01 20.31
C ASN A 50 1.02 8.05 19.50
N TYR A 51 0.48 8.57 18.40
CA TYR A 51 1.18 9.53 17.54
C TYR A 51 0.38 10.82 17.42
N PRO A 52 0.94 11.97 17.85
CA PRO A 52 0.28 13.26 17.69
C PRO A 52 0.21 13.63 16.20
N ARG A 53 -0.82 14.41 15.83
CA ARG A 53 -1.11 14.72 14.42
C ARG A 53 0.02 15.48 13.73
N GLU A 54 0.77 16.27 14.50
CA GLU A 54 1.91 17.08 14.03
C GLU A 54 3.10 16.20 13.60
N GLU A 55 3.15 14.95 14.05
CA GLU A 55 4.19 13.97 13.69
C GLU A 55 3.75 13.04 12.54
N MET A 56 2.52 13.18 12.06
CA MET A 56 2.01 12.39 10.93
C MET A 56 2.37 13.06 9.60
N PHE A 57 2.97 12.28 8.68
CA PHE A 57 3.21 12.71 7.30
C PHE A 57 1.89 12.63 6.49
N ILE A 58 1.59 13.66 5.69
CA ILE A 58 0.39 13.75 4.83
C ILE A 58 0.73 13.39 3.39
#